data_AF-A0A1B4FHF5-F1
#
_entry.id   AF-A0A1B4FHF5-F1
#
_cell.length_a   1.000
_cell.length_b   1.000
_cell.length_c   1.000
_cell.angle_alpha   90.00
_cell.angle_beta   90.00
_cell.angle_gamma   90.00
#
_symmetry.space_group_name_H-M   'P 1'
#
loop_
_entity.id
_entity.type
_entity.pdbx_description
1 polymer ?
#
loop_
_entity_poly.entity_id
_entity_poly.type
_entity_poly.pdbx_seq_one_letter_code
_entity_poly.pdbx_strand_id
1 'polypeptide(L)'
;MQRLEHALKRVKVGTGTPIDFSGTWKNELGSTMQIEQSGDSVTGTYRSAVSEKGGSTSGDLIGYVDGDLIAFVVHWDQFQAITAWVGQCEPGTSNDRINTLWQMTQQVEAGEEWASINAGADTFVRV
;
A
#
# COMPACT_ATOMS: atom_id res chain seq x y z
N MET A 1 -2.76 35.05 8.91
CA MET A 1 -3.53 33.87 9.34
C MET A 1 -2.61 32.66 9.16
N GLN A 2 -1.90 32.26 10.23
CA GLN A 2 -0.90 31.18 10.18
C GLN A 2 -1.65 29.87 10.45
N ARG A 3 -1.80 29.01 9.42
CA ARG A 3 -2.29 27.64 9.63
C ARG A 3 -1.20 26.93 10.42
N LEU A 4 -1.42 26.76 11.71
CA LEU A 4 -0.58 25.93 12.56
C LEU A 4 -0.81 24.49 12.11
N GLU A 5 0.09 23.96 11.28
CA GLU A 5 0.21 22.53 11.06
C GLU A 5 0.48 21.88 12.43
N HIS A 6 -0.55 21.32 13.05
CA HIS A 6 -0.37 20.36 14.14
C HIS A 6 0.21 19.09 13.51
N ALA A 7 1.49 19.12 13.14
CA ALA A 7 2.20 17.90 12.80
C ALA A 7 2.07 16.97 14.00
N LEU A 8 1.48 15.79 13.79
CA LEU A 8 1.49 14.72 14.78
C LEU A 8 2.94 14.56 15.26
N LYS A 9 3.13 14.47 16.59
CA LYS A 9 4.45 14.27 17.19
C LYS A 9 5.02 12.99 16.59
N ARG A 10 5.95 13.13 15.64
CA ARG A 10 6.58 11.99 14.95
C ARG A 10 7.29 11.13 16.00
N VAL A 11 7.00 9.84 16.01
CA VAL A 11 7.72 8.88 16.86
C VAL A 11 9.13 8.68 16.27
N LYS A 12 10.11 8.30 17.09
CA LYS A 12 11.49 8.09 16.63
C LYS A 12 11.53 6.81 15.78
N VAL A 13 12.36 6.79 14.73
CA VAL A 13 12.65 5.59 13.91
C VAL A 13 12.89 4.37 14.81
N GLY A 14 12.26 3.24 14.50
CA GLY A 14 12.43 1.97 15.21
C GLY A 14 11.79 1.90 16.61
N THR A 15 10.89 2.83 16.96
CA THR A 15 10.14 2.79 18.24
C THR A 15 8.69 2.34 18.11
N GLY A 16 8.21 2.11 16.88
CA GLY A 16 6.96 1.40 16.64
C GLY A 16 7.08 -0.06 17.08
N THR A 17 5.95 -0.69 17.40
CA THR A 17 5.92 -2.13 17.70
C THR A 17 6.45 -2.89 16.47
N PRO A 18 7.52 -3.68 16.58
CA PRO A 18 8.02 -4.44 15.44
C PRO A 18 6.99 -5.44 14.94
N ILE A 19 6.69 -5.38 13.65
CA ILE A 19 5.79 -6.32 12.96
C ILE A 19 6.57 -6.97 11.82
N ASP A 20 6.45 -8.29 11.70
CA ASP A 20 6.89 -9.01 10.50
C ASP A 20 5.77 -8.95 9.47
N PHE A 21 5.96 -8.19 8.40
CA PHE A 21 5.00 -8.04 7.31
C PHE A 21 5.02 -9.21 6.33
N SER A 22 5.96 -10.16 6.47
CA SER A 22 6.05 -11.33 5.59
C SER A 22 4.76 -12.16 5.60
N GLY A 23 4.42 -12.72 4.44
CA GLY A 23 3.23 -13.58 4.27
C GLY A 23 2.16 -12.96 3.38
N THR A 24 0.97 -13.56 3.44
CA THR A 24 -0.17 -13.17 2.62
C THR A 24 -1.08 -12.22 3.37
N TRP A 25 -1.47 -11.15 2.69
CA TRP A 25 -2.47 -10.21 3.16
C TRP A 25 -3.57 -10.05 2.13
N LYS A 26 -4.80 -9.83 2.59
CA LYS A 26 -5.99 -9.68 1.75
C LYS A 26 -6.75 -8.42 2.13
N ASN A 27 -7.14 -7.61 1.14
CA ASN A 27 -7.97 -6.45 1.38
C ASN A 27 -9.48 -6.77 1.30
N GLU A 28 -10.30 -5.77 1.62
CA GLU A 28 -11.77 -5.84 1.61
C GLU A 28 -12.36 -6.10 0.21
N LEU A 29 -11.62 -5.76 -0.86
CA LEU A 29 -12.01 -6.01 -2.25
C LEU A 29 -11.67 -7.44 -2.71
N GLY A 30 -10.96 -8.20 -1.88
CA GLY A 30 -10.51 -9.55 -2.17
C GLY A 30 -9.16 -9.63 -2.89
N SER A 31 -8.50 -8.49 -3.13
CA SER A 31 -7.13 -8.44 -3.63
C SER A 31 -6.16 -8.99 -2.59
N THR A 32 -5.05 -9.58 -3.04
CA THR A 32 -4.05 -10.20 -2.16
C THR A 32 -2.66 -9.67 -2.46
N MET A 33 -1.85 -9.45 -1.43
CA MET A 33 -0.41 -9.21 -1.55
C MET A 33 0.36 -10.32 -0.83
N GLN A 34 1.39 -10.85 -1.49
CA GLN A 34 2.38 -11.74 -0.90
C GLN A 34 3.64 -10.93 -0.65
N ILE A 35 4.06 -10.84 0.60
CA ILE A 35 5.22 -10.05 1.02
C ILE A 35 6.35 -10.97 1.48
N GLU A 36 7.56 -10.63 1.04
CA GLU A 36 8.83 -11.11 1.58
C GLU A 36 9.57 -9.90 2.18
N GLN A 37 9.81 -9.93 3.49
CA GLN A 37 10.53 -8.86 4.19
C GLN A 37 12.01 -9.24 4.40
N SER A 38 12.91 -8.30 4.10
CA SER A 38 14.34 -8.40 4.38
C SER A 38 14.82 -7.13 5.08
N GLY A 39 14.96 -7.20 6.40
CA GLY A 39 15.18 -6.01 7.23
C GLY A 39 14.02 -5.03 7.10
N ASP A 40 14.34 -3.79 6.70
CA ASP A 40 13.34 -2.73 6.49
C ASP A 40 12.80 -2.71 5.05
N SER A 41 13.30 -3.56 4.15
CA SER A 41 12.84 -3.64 2.76
C SER A 41 11.79 -4.73 2.59
N VAL A 42 10.80 -4.49 1.73
CA VAL A 42 9.84 -5.52 1.31
C VAL A 42 9.82 -5.67 -0.20
N THR A 43 9.71 -6.91 -0.64
CA THR A 43 9.44 -7.29 -2.03
C THR A 43 8.27 -8.24 -2.08
N GLY A 44 7.68 -8.45 -3.25
CA GLY A 44 6.56 -9.37 -3.37
C GLY A 44 5.77 -9.26 -4.65
N THR A 45 4.55 -9.78 -4.59
CA THR A 45 3.58 -9.66 -5.67
C THR A 45 2.25 -9.19 -5.14
N TYR A 46 1.55 -8.39 -5.94
CA TYR A 46 0.19 -7.98 -5.69
C TYR A 46 -0.72 -8.58 -6.75
N ARG A 47 -1.87 -9.11 -6.34
CA ARG A 47 -2.95 -9.56 -7.22
C ARG A 47 -4.21 -8.78 -6.88
N SER A 48 -4.64 -7.93 -7.81
CA SER A 48 -5.92 -7.23 -7.67
C SER A 48 -7.07 -8.13 -8.06
N ALA A 49 -8.14 -8.16 -7.25
CA ALA A 49 -9.39 -8.84 -7.59
C ALA A 49 -10.30 -7.99 -8.50
N VAL A 50 -10.03 -6.69 -8.60
CA VAL A 50 -10.78 -5.74 -9.41
C VAL A 50 -9.86 -5.02 -10.39
N SER A 51 -10.33 -4.82 -11.62
CA SER A 51 -9.69 -3.96 -12.61
C SER A 51 -10.77 -3.24 -13.42
N GLU A 52 -10.45 -2.09 -14.00
CA GLU A 52 -11.40 -1.26 -14.75
C GLU A 52 -12.09 -2.02 -15.89
N LYS A 53 -11.40 -2.99 -16.50
CA LYS A 53 -11.91 -3.81 -17.61
C LYS A 53 -12.63 -5.10 -17.17
N GLY A 54 -12.77 -5.33 -15.86
CA GLY A 54 -13.28 -6.58 -15.31
C GLY A 54 -12.22 -7.68 -15.36
N GLY A 55 -11.85 -8.22 -14.20
CA GLY A 55 -10.84 -9.28 -14.08
C GLY A 55 -9.75 -8.95 -13.07
N SER A 56 -8.89 -9.93 -12.81
CA SER A 56 -7.75 -9.79 -11.90
C SER A 56 -6.49 -9.36 -12.65
N THR A 57 -5.68 -8.50 -12.04
CA THR A 57 -4.38 -8.04 -12.57
C THR A 57 -3.28 -8.31 -11.54
N SER A 58 -2.03 -8.38 -11.97
CA SER A 58 -0.87 -8.61 -11.08
C SER A 58 0.20 -7.56 -11.27
N GLY A 59 1.11 -7.46 -10.31
CA GLY A 59 2.29 -6.63 -10.43
C GLY A 59 3.32 -6.93 -9.35
N ASP A 60 4.55 -6.54 -9.61
CA ASP A 60 5.64 -6.61 -8.65
C ASP A 60 5.46 -5.54 -7.58
N LEU A 61 5.65 -5.94 -6.32
CA LEU A 61 5.57 -5.08 -5.15
C LEU A 61 6.98 -4.84 -4.61
N ILE A 62 7.33 -3.57 -4.36
CA ILE A 62 8.53 -3.19 -3.63
C ILE A 62 8.22 -2.08 -2.63
N GLY A 63 8.94 -2.02 -1.51
CA GLY A 63 8.67 -1.02 -0.49
C GLY A 63 9.57 -1.09 0.73
N TYR A 64 9.14 -0.40 1.79
CA TYR A 64 9.82 -0.36 3.07
C TYR A 64 8.85 -0.43 4.25
N VAL A 65 9.37 -0.86 5.40
CA VAL A 65 8.69 -0.88 6.69
C VAL A 65 9.54 -0.17 7.75
N ASP A 66 8.89 0.39 8.78
CA ASP A 66 9.55 0.94 9.98
C ASP A 66 8.61 0.73 11.18
N GLY A 67 8.91 -0.28 12.01
CA GLY A 67 8.03 -0.70 13.10
C GLY A 67 6.70 -1.27 12.58
N ASP A 68 5.61 -0.55 12.80
CA ASP A 68 4.27 -0.87 12.32
C ASP A 68 3.85 -0.07 11.08
N LEU A 69 4.74 0.77 10.54
CA LEU A 69 4.52 1.51 9.31
C LEU A 69 4.91 0.68 8.09
N ILE A 70 4.16 0.84 6.99
CA ILE A 70 4.48 0.24 5.71
C ILE A 70 4.17 1.19 4.55
N ALA A 71 5.07 1.23 3.57
CA ALA A 71 4.82 1.89 2.29
C ALA A 71 5.36 1.02 1.15
N PHE A 72 4.56 0.83 0.12
CA PHE A 72 4.96 0.02 -1.04
C PHE A 72 4.37 0.56 -2.33
N VAL A 73 5.00 0.21 -3.44
CA VAL A 73 4.53 0.48 -4.79
C VAL A 73 4.33 -0.83 -5.54
N VAL A 74 3.32 -0.84 -6.41
CA VAL A 74 3.06 -1.92 -7.36
C VAL A 74 3.17 -1.37 -8.76
N HIS A 75 3.99 -2.01 -9.59
CA HIS A 75 4.02 -1.79 -11.03
C HIS A 75 3.21 -2.88 -11.71
N TRP A 76 2.14 -2.50 -12.42
CA TRP A 76 1.18 -3.46 -12.96
C TRP A 76 1.68 -4.11 -14.27
N ASP A 77 1.58 -5.44 -14.38
CA ASP A 77 2.11 -6.17 -15.54
C ASP A 77 1.31 -5.89 -16.83
N GLN A 78 0.00 -5.67 -16.66
CA GLN A 78 -0.96 -5.59 -17.76
C GLN A 78 -1.26 -4.15 -18.22
N PHE A 79 -0.85 -3.14 -17.45
CA PHE A 79 -1.23 -1.74 -17.68
C PHE A 79 -0.05 -0.80 -17.43
N GLN A 80 0.00 0.30 -18.16
CA GLN A 80 0.92 1.40 -17.84
C GLN A 80 0.36 2.21 -16.66
N ALA A 81 0.46 1.62 -15.48
CA ALA A 81 -0.01 2.21 -14.24
C ALA A 81 0.90 1.79 -13.08
N ILE A 82 0.94 2.65 -12.06
CA ILE A 82 1.68 2.41 -10.82
C ILE A 82 0.77 2.82 -9.68
N THR A 83 0.63 1.97 -8.68
CA THR A 83 -0.10 2.29 -7.45
C THR A 83 0.83 2.27 -6.26
N ALA A 84 0.79 3.32 -5.44
CA ALA A 84 1.51 3.42 -4.18
C ALA A 84 0.52 3.35 -3.01
N TRP A 85 0.86 2.58 -1.99
CA TRP A 85 0.15 2.53 -0.71
C TRP A 85 1.07 3.03 0.40
N VAL A 86 0.48 3.76 1.35
CA VAL A 86 1.13 4.14 2.61
C VAL A 86 0.16 3.86 3.74
N GLY A 87 0.63 3.24 4.81
CA GLY A 87 -0.23 2.83 5.90
C GLY A 87 0.49 2.46 7.18
N GLN A 88 -0.33 1.99 8.13
CA GLN A 88 0.10 1.53 9.43
C GLN A 88 -0.69 0.29 9.81
N CYS A 89 0.00 -0.70 10.36
CA CYS A 89 -0.58 -1.87 10.96
C CYS A 89 -1.02 -1.57 12.40
N GLU A 90 -2.16 -2.10 12.81
CA GLU A 90 -2.62 -2.05 14.20
C GLU A 90 -2.10 -3.28 14.95
N PRO A 91 -1.08 -3.14 15.83
CA PRO A 91 -0.55 -4.27 16.58
C PRO A 91 -1.54 -4.75 17.65
N GLY A 92 -1.62 -6.07 17.84
CA GLY A 92 -2.32 -6.67 18.99
C GLY A 92 -3.82 -6.96 18.77
N THR A 93 -4.33 -6.85 17.55
CA THR A 93 -5.62 -7.45 17.17
C THR A 93 -5.44 -8.94 16.92
N SER A 94 -6.50 -9.76 17.09
CA SER A 94 -6.42 -11.21 16.83
C SER A 94 -6.04 -11.56 15.38
N ASN A 95 -6.23 -10.59 14.46
CA ASN A 95 -5.74 -10.59 13.09
C ASN A 95 -5.03 -9.25 12.87
N ASP A 96 -3.73 -9.24 12.56
CA ASP A 96 -3.03 -8.01 12.18
C ASP A 96 -3.80 -7.31 11.05
N ARG A 97 -4.00 -5.99 11.19
CA ARG A 97 -4.75 -5.17 10.23
C ARG A 97 -3.91 -3.98 9.78
N ILE A 98 -3.74 -3.81 8.48
CA ILE A 98 -3.04 -2.67 7.87
C ILE A 98 -4.09 -1.74 7.27
N ASN A 99 -4.16 -0.50 7.75
CA ASN A 99 -4.96 0.55 7.12
C ASN A 99 -4.06 1.36 6.19
N THR A 100 -4.49 1.56 4.96
CA THR A 100 -3.70 2.26 3.94
C THR A 100 -4.52 3.31 3.22
N LEU A 101 -3.85 4.36 2.77
CA LEU A 101 -4.30 5.18 1.64
C LEU A 101 -3.47 4.80 0.42
N TRP A 102 -4.07 4.92 -0.76
CA TRP A 102 -3.37 4.69 -2.01
C TRP A 102 -3.58 5.79 -3.03
N GLN A 103 -2.59 5.92 -3.91
CA GLN A 103 -2.64 6.73 -5.12
C GLN A 103 -2.19 5.88 -6.30
N MET A 104 -2.99 5.86 -7.36
CA MET A 104 -2.67 5.19 -8.61
C MET A 104 -2.52 6.23 -9.71
N THR A 105 -1.36 6.25 -10.35
CA THR A 105 -1.18 6.96 -11.61
C THR A 105 -1.31 6.01 -12.79
N GLN A 106 -1.85 6.49 -13.90
CA GLN A 106 -2.00 5.73 -15.13
C GLN A 106 -1.67 6.59 -16.35
N GLN A 107 -1.24 5.94 -17.42
CA GLN A 107 -1.06 6.59 -18.71
C GLN A 107 -2.40 7.11 -19.24
N VAL A 108 -2.45 8.40 -19.58
CA VAL A 108 -3.61 9.07 -20.19
C VAL A 108 -3.22 9.74 -21.52
N GLU A 109 -4.22 10.22 -22.25
CA GLU A 109 -4.00 11.03 -23.46
C GLU A 109 -3.39 12.40 -23.12
N ALA A 110 -2.65 12.98 -24.07
CA ALA A 110 -2.02 14.27 -23.87
C ALA A 110 -3.08 15.38 -23.68
N GLY A 111 -2.93 16.17 -22.61
CA GLY A 111 -3.92 17.16 -22.18
C GLY A 111 -4.84 16.70 -21.04
N GLU A 112 -4.89 15.39 -20.75
CA GLU A 112 -5.69 14.80 -19.67
C GLU A 112 -4.86 14.46 -18.42
N GLU A 113 -3.59 14.88 -18.35
CA GLU A 113 -2.67 14.53 -17.26
C GLU A 113 -3.19 14.94 -15.87
N TRP A 114 -4.05 15.97 -15.82
CA TRP A 114 -4.70 16.44 -14.60
C TRP A 114 -5.59 15.37 -13.94
N ALA A 115 -6.13 14.43 -14.70
CA ALA A 115 -7.00 13.34 -14.24
C ALA A 115 -6.26 11.98 -14.16
N SER A 116 -4.93 11.97 -14.30
CA SER A 116 -4.13 10.74 -14.33
C SER A 116 -4.02 10.01 -13.00
N ILE A 117 -4.46 10.62 -11.89
CA ILE A 117 -4.31 10.09 -10.54
C ILE A 117 -5.67 9.78 -9.92
N ASN A 118 -5.86 8.52 -9.55
CA ASN A 118 -6.92 8.07 -8.66
C ASN A 118 -6.38 7.90 -7.24
N ALA A 119 -7.24 8.05 -6.24
CA ALA A 119 -6.88 7.82 -4.84
C ALA A 119 -8.00 7.08 -4.09
N GLY A 120 -7.63 6.36 -3.05
CA GLY A 120 -8.58 5.63 -2.22
C GLY A 120 -7.94 5.11 -0.94
N ALA A 121 -8.63 4.18 -0.30
CA ALA A 121 -8.19 3.50 0.90
C ALA A 121 -8.41 2.00 0.73
N ASP A 122 -7.51 1.19 1.29
CA ASP A 122 -7.66 -0.26 1.41
C ASP A 122 -7.32 -0.67 2.84
N THR A 123 -8.01 -1.70 3.34
CA THR A 123 -7.74 -2.32 4.64
C THR A 123 -7.35 -3.78 4.44
N PHE A 124 -6.11 -4.12 4.78
CA PHE A 124 -5.59 -5.48 4.64
C PHE A 124 -5.64 -6.23 5.96
N VAL A 125 -5.94 -7.53 5.88
CA VAL A 125 -5.83 -8.48 7.00
C VAL A 125 -4.94 -9.64 6.59
N ARG A 126 -4.19 -10.19 7.55
CA ARG A 126 -3.38 -11.39 7.34
C ARG A 126 -4.26 -12.61 7.04
N VAL A 127 -3.81 -13.49 6.13
CA VAL A 127 -4.48 -14.75 5.73
C VAL A 127 -3.79 -15.95 6.35
#